data_AF-A0A7C5RKS7-F1
#
_entry.id   AF-A0A7C5RKS7-F1
#
_cell.length_a   1.000
_cell.length_b   1.000
_cell.length_c   1.000
_cell.angle_alpha   90.00
_cell.angle_beta   90.00
_cell.angle_gamma   90.00
#
_symmetry.space_group_name_H-M   'P 1'
#
loop_
_entity.id
_entity.type
_entity.pdbx_description
1 polymer ?
#
loop_
_entity_poly.entity_id
_entity_poly.type
_entity_poly.pdbx_seq_one_letter_code
_entity_poly.pdbx_strand_id
1 'polypeptide(L)'
;MPLIRFKSLIKYAIVFIIAVTISLTLWNFNLYLLFRNVSLTEDYDYLIYVENGFVKVKNGTSGHVDFSSKNFSQILEYLFSFYTGASEGLKIFIRRADYNVSCDILLKNCKYVKMVSDGAKLNLNGHTLAIKGESWEDSGHNTIEGFTIIGGRLLIENSFMTTIKDCIFIDANETITLLNSNGWTECTTIEHCYFINPKLGITFKTPMNNGTRSYANTEIKQCYFELRREGAVGIYVEPGADFNEGLIQNVRFWMGAMAEFNQTGFLVKGSMLNTLMQNVVFESFAKNPKDIYGIILGENCDPPILGHGVVFCGNLTGSISNRYGKWIYGAGGSFKIVDVKVPIGANSNYGESVEVGLIPHLALAISSMNIKIKVEGSFSEDETVYVRLRLKFIDGLFSKQLEIHFNETGTIWLGPEELLDMWPTRNIIAALVVDAKTTVNFSNVSVKVSMYGLYG
;
A
#
# COMPACT_ATOMS: atom_id res chain seq x y z
N MET A 1 3.79 -71.69 -54.07
CA MET A 1 3.72 -71.40 -52.61
C MET A 1 3.90 -69.92 -52.15
N PRO A 2 4.38 -68.93 -52.94
CA PRO A 2 4.57 -67.55 -52.42
C PRO A 2 3.28 -66.71 -52.34
N LEU A 3 2.33 -66.90 -53.27
CA LEU A 3 1.15 -66.05 -53.43
C LEU A 3 0.13 -66.16 -52.28
N ILE A 4 0.04 -67.34 -51.65
CA ILE A 4 -0.90 -67.60 -50.54
C ILE A 4 -0.38 -66.94 -49.25
N ARG A 5 0.93 -66.99 -49.00
CA ARG A 5 1.55 -66.31 -47.86
C ARG A 5 1.45 -64.79 -47.98
N PHE A 6 1.60 -64.23 -49.19
CA PHE A 6 1.45 -62.79 -49.42
C PHE A 6 0.00 -62.30 -49.22
N LYS A 7 -1.00 -63.05 -49.70
CA LYS A 7 -2.42 -62.74 -49.43
C LYS A 7 -2.78 -62.83 -47.95
N SER A 8 -2.19 -63.78 -47.22
CA SER A 8 -2.37 -63.89 -45.78
C SER A 8 -1.73 -62.72 -45.03
N LEU A 9 -0.53 -62.31 -45.44
CA LEU A 9 0.19 -61.18 -44.84
C LEU A 9 -0.57 -59.86 -45.04
N ILE A 10 -1.14 -59.63 -46.23
CA ILE A 10 -1.98 -58.47 -46.51
C ILE A 10 -3.24 -58.47 -45.64
N LYS A 11 -3.89 -59.63 -45.46
CA LYS A 11 -5.06 -59.73 -44.56
C LYS A 11 -4.69 -59.39 -43.12
N TYR A 12 -3.58 -59.92 -42.61
CA TYR A 12 -3.11 -59.60 -41.25
C TYR A 12 -2.72 -58.12 -41.11
N ALA A 13 -2.08 -57.54 -42.12
CA ALA A 13 -1.73 -56.12 -42.14
C ALA A 13 -2.98 -55.23 -42.13
N ILE A 14 -4.00 -55.55 -42.92
CA ILE A 14 -5.27 -54.81 -42.94
C ILE A 14 -5.98 -54.91 -41.58
N VAL A 15 -6.08 -56.11 -41.00
CA VAL A 15 -6.69 -56.30 -39.67
C VAL A 15 -5.93 -55.53 -38.60
N PHE A 16 -4.60 -55.54 -38.64
CA PHE A 16 -3.76 -54.80 -37.71
C PHE A 16 -3.96 -53.29 -37.85
N ILE A 17 -3.98 -52.76 -39.07
CA ILE A 17 -4.22 -51.33 -39.34
C ILE A 17 -5.61 -50.91 -38.85
N ILE A 18 -6.65 -51.72 -39.09
CA ILE A 18 -8.00 -51.45 -38.61
C ILE A 18 -8.04 -51.46 -37.08
N ALA A 19 -7.41 -52.44 -36.43
CA ALA A 19 -7.35 -52.51 -34.96
C ALA A 19 -6.63 -51.29 -34.35
N VAL A 20 -5.47 -50.91 -34.90
CA VAL A 20 -4.73 -49.72 -34.46
C VAL A 20 -5.54 -48.45 -34.67
N THR A 21 -6.23 -48.32 -35.80
CA THR A 21 -7.07 -47.14 -36.10
C THR A 21 -8.23 -47.05 -35.11
N ILE A 22 -8.94 -48.16 -34.83
CA ILE A 22 -10.02 -48.20 -33.84
C ILE A 22 -9.50 -47.87 -32.45
N SER A 23 -8.36 -48.43 -32.04
CA SER A 23 -7.74 -48.13 -30.74
C SER A 23 -7.34 -46.65 -30.62
N LEU A 24 -6.76 -46.05 -31.66
CA LEU A 24 -6.43 -44.62 -31.68
C LEU A 24 -7.69 -43.74 -31.66
N THR A 25 -8.75 -44.15 -32.35
CA THR A 25 -10.02 -43.40 -32.38
C THR A 25 -10.71 -43.46 -31.02
N LEU A 26 -10.73 -44.64 -30.38
CA LEU A 26 -11.25 -44.83 -29.02
C LEU A 26 -10.38 -44.12 -27.98
N TRP A 27 -9.06 -44.11 -28.14
CA TRP A 27 -8.15 -43.37 -27.27
C TRP A 27 -8.36 -41.86 -27.39
N ASN A 28 -8.48 -41.33 -28.61
CA ASN A 28 -8.77 -39.91 -28.84
C ASN A 28 -10.17 -39.54 -28.36
N PHE A 29 -11.16 -40.42 -28.52
CA PHE A 29 -12.49 -40.23 -27.97
C PHE A 29 -12.50 -40.27 -26.43
N ASN A 30 -11.71 -41.16 -25.81
CA ASN A 30 -11.52 -41.19 -24.37
C ASN A 30 -10.76 -39.96 -23.86
N LEU A 31 -9.72 -39.50 -24.56
CA LEU A 31 -9.04 -38.24 -24.23
C LEU A 31 -9.99 -37.06 -24.38
N TYR A 32 -10.77 -37.01 -25.45
CA TYR A 32 -11.79 -35.97 -25.65
C TYR A 32 -12.85 -36.01 -24.54
N LEU A 33 -13.32 -37.19 -24.13
CA LEU A 33 -14.21 -37.34 -22.99
C LEU A 33 -13.53 -37.00 -21.66
N LEU A 34 -12.25 -37.32 -21.48
CA LEU A 34 -11.46 -36.93 -20.31
C LEU A 34 -11.32 -35.41 -20.25
N PHE A 35 -10.98 -34.73 -21.34
CA PHE A 35 -10.88 -33.26 -21.39
C PHE A 35 -12.23 -32.55 -21.34
N ARG A 36 -13.30 -33.19 -21.82
CA ARG A 36 -14.69 -32.68 -21.73
C ARG A 36 -15.30 -32.91 -20.35
N ASN A 37 -14.90 -33.99 -19.67
CA ASN A 37 -15.35 -34.40 -18.33
C ASN A 37 -14.31 -34.17 -17.23
N VAL A 38 -13.18 -33.49 -17.52
CA VAL A 38 -12.56 -32.61 -16.53
C VAL A 38 -13.56 -31.48 -16.34
N SER A 39 -14.63 -31.82 -15.63
CA SER A 39 -15.10 -30.98 -14.57
C SER A 39 -13.84 -30.45 -13.90
N LEU A 40 -13.50 -29.20 -14.16
CA LEU A 40 -12.96 -28.36 -13.11
C LEU A 40 -14.01 -28.44 -12.00
N THR A 41 -14.04 -29.53 -11.23
CA THR A 41 -14.36 -29.48 -9.81
C THR A 41 -13.17 -28.76 -9.21
N GLU A 42 -13.02 -27.51 -9.57
CA GLU A 42 -12.48 -26.56 -8.64
C GLU A 42 -13.59 -26.35 -7.60
N ASP A 43 -13.13 -26.08 -6.40
CA ASP A 43 -13.82 -26.03 -5.12
C ASP A 43 -14.82 -24.84 -5.01
N TYR A 44 -15.55 -24.53 -6.10
CA TYR A 44 -16.44 -23.36 -6.22
C TYR A 44 -17.92 -23.74 -6.13
N ASP A 45 -18.68 -22.93 -5.40
CA ASP A 45 -20.13 -23.08 -5.25
C ASP A 45 -20.87 -22.75 -6.54
N TYR A 46 -20.33 -21.79 -7.31
CA TYR A 46 -20.93 -21.35 -8.56
C TYR A 46 -19.91 -21.11 -9.67
N LEU A 47 -20.33 -21.47 -10.88
CA LEU A 47 -19.63 -21.22 -12.12
C LEU A 47 -20.43 -20.26 -13.00
N ILE A 48 -19.85 -19.13 -13.37
CA ILE A 48 -20.46 -18.16 -14.30
C ILE A 48 -19.78 -18.24 -15.66
N TYR A 49 -20.57 -18.33 -16.74
CA TYR A 49 -20.07 -18.42 -18.10
C TYR A 49 -21.05 -17.86 -19.12
N VAL A 50 -20.56 -17.54 -20.31
CA VAL A 50 -21.39 -17.09 -21.44
C VAL A 50 -21.68 -18.25 -22.38
N GLU A 51 -22.96 -18.45 -22.73
CA GLU A 51 -23.39 -19.42 -23.73
C GLU A 51 -24.58 -18.84 -24.53
N ASN A 52 -24.49 -18.89 -25.86
CA ASN A 52 -25.54 -18.41 -26.77
C ASN A 52 -25.99 -16.95 -26.50
N GLY A 53 -25.06 -16.08 -26.09
CA GLY A 53 -25.33 -14.67 -25.80
C GLY A 53 -26.02 -14.41 -24.45
N PHE A 54 -26.13 -15.43 -23.60
CA PHE A 54 -26.59 -15.31 -22.22
C PHE A 54 -25.44 -15.62 -21.26
N VAL A 55 -25.37 -14.87 -20.17
CA VAL A 55 -24.60 -15.23 -18.98
C VAL A 55 -25.42 -16.21 -18.16
N LYS A 56 -24.79 -17.32 -17.75
CA LYS A 56 -25.41 -18.40 -16.98
C LYS A 56 -24.68 -18.61 -15.67
N VAL A 57 -25.46 -18.91 -14.63
CA VAL A 57 -24.98 -19.36 -13.32
C VAL A 57 -25.24 -20.84 -13.22
N LYS A 58 -24.17 -21.64 -13.11
CA LYS A 58 -24.26 -23.07 -12.86
C LYS A 58 -23.83 -23.37 -11.43
N ASN A 59 -24.66 -24.12 -10.71
CA ASN A 59 -24.35 -24.63 -9.39
C ASN A 59 -23.20 -25.64 -9.48
N GLY A 60 -22.16 -25.45 -8.67
CA GLY A 60 -20.99 -26.32 -8.62
C GLY A 60 -21.31 -27.73 -8.10
N THR A 61 -22.28 -27.84 -7.18
CA THR A 61 -22.68 -29.12 -6.58
C THR A 61 -23.65 -29.89 -7.47
N SER A 62 -24.76 -29.25 -7.90
CA SER A 62 -25.81 -29.93 -8.65
C SER A 62 -25.51 -30.03 -10.14
N GLY A 63 -24.65 -29.15 -10.66
CA GLY A 63 -24.37 -29.03 -12.08
C GLY A 63 -25.52 -28.41 -12.89
N HIS A 64 -26.62 -28.00 -12.27
CA HIS A 64 -27.73 -27.34 -12.93
C HIS A 64 -27.47 -25.85 -13.14
N VAL A 65 -28.12 -25.28 -14.16
CA VAL A 65 -28.13 -23.83 -14.38
C VAL A 65 -29.26 -23.26 -13.53
N ASP A 66 -28.88 -22.55 -12.47
CA ASP A 66 -29.82 -21.98 -11.51
C ASP A 66 -30.43 -20.67 -12.03
N PHE A 67 -29.68 -19.91 -12.83
CA PHE A 67 -30.13 -18.66 -13.42
C PHE A 67 -29.42 -18.31 -14.74
N SER A 68 -30.08 -17.51 -15.58
CA SER A 68 -29.55 -17.05 -16.87
C SER A 68 -30.08 -15.67 -17.20
N SER A 69 -29.19 -14.76 -17.61
CA SER A 69 -29.54 -13.40 -18.02
C SER A 69 -28.64 -12.91 -19.15
N LYS A 70 -29.07 -11.88 -19.89
CA LYS A 70 -28.19 -11.16 -20.83
C LYS A 70 -27.24 -10.18 -20.13
N ASN A 71 -27.48 -9.86 -18.86
CA ASN A 71 -26.68 -8.90 -18.12
C ASN A 71 -25.97 -9.54 -16.92
N PHE A 72 -24.70 -9.19 -16.74
CA PHE A 72 -23.90 -9.71 -15.64
C PHE A 72 -24.29 -9.13 -14.27
N SER A 73 -24.83 -7.90 -14.21
CA SER A 73 -25.30 -7.35 -12.93
C SER A 73 -26.44 -8.17 -12.33
N GLN A 74 -27.42 -8.56 -13.14
CA GLN A 74 -28.54 -9.41 -12.73
C GLN A 74 -28.09 -10.80 -12.25
N ILE A 75 -26.97 -11.30 -12.78
CA ILE A 75 -26.37 -12.57 -12.37
C ILE A 75 -25.84 -12.46 -10.94
N LEU A 76 -25.11 -11.39 -10.63
CA LEU A 76 -24.62 -11.15 -9.28
C LEU A 76 -25.75 -10.76 -8.32
N GLU A 77 -26.71 -9.94 -8.74
CA GLU A 77 -27.92 -9.65 -7.95
C GLU A 77 -28.66 -10.95 -7.58
N TYR A 78 -28.87 -11.86 -8.54
CA TYR A 78 -29.45 -13.16 -8.28
C TYR A 78 -28.63 -13.92 -7.23
N LEU A 79 -27.33 -14.10 -7.45
CA LEU A 79 -26.48 -14.87 -6.55
C LEU A 79 -26.51 -14.33 -5.13
N PHE A 80 -26.38 -13.01 -4.96
CA PHE A 80 -26.32 -12.40 -3.64
C PHE A 80 -27.71 -12.13 -3.01
N SER A 81 -28.80 -12.26 -3.76
CA SER A 81 -30.17 -12.12 -3.22
C SER A 81 -30.58 -13.24 -2.27
N PHE A 82 -29.99 -14.43 -2.38
CA PHE A 82 -30.31 -15.57 -1.51
C PHE A 82 -29.52 -15.58 -0.19
N TYR A 83 -28.48 -14.75 -0.09
CA TYR A 83 -27.56 -14.73 1.05
C TYR A 83 -27.77 -13.50 1.94
N THR A 84 -29.02 -13.09 2.13
CA THR A 84 -29.40 -12.01 3.05
C THR A 84 -29.17 -12.45 4.50
N GLY A 85 -27.95 -12.28 5.01
CA GLY A 85 -27.61 -12.53 6.42
C GLY A 85 -26.11 -12.64 6.67
N ALA A 86 -25.40 -13.23 5.73
CA ALA A 86 -23.95 -13.16 5.51
C ALA A 86 -23.72 -14.05 4.30
N SER A 87 -23.26 -13.50 3.18
CA SER A 87 -22.71 -14.34 2.11
C SER A 87 -21.39 -14.87 2.62
N GLU A 88 -21.42 -15.85 3.52
CA GLU A 88 -20.24 -16.34 4.19
C GLU A 88 -19.61 -17.48 3.37
N GLY A 89 -18.37 -17.28 2.95
CA GLY A 89 -17.58 -18.32 2.30
C GLY A 89 -17.97 -18.63 0.85
N LEU A 90 -18.85 -17.85 0.23
CA LEU A 90 -19.30 -18.07 -1.15
C LEU A 90 -18.12 -17.99 -2.13
N LYS A 91 -17.88 -19.07 -2.88
CA LYS A 91 -16.82 -19.17 -3.89
C LYS A 91 -17.42 -19.20 -5.29
N ILE A 92 -17.11 -18.19 -6.09
CA ILE A 92 -17.60 -18.01 -7.45
C ILE A 92 -16.42 -18.02 -8.42
N PHE A 93 -16.46 -18.90 -9.42
CA PHE A 93 -15.56 -18.84 -10.56
C PHE A 93 -16.26 -18.26 -11.79
N ILE A 94 -15.61 -17.31 -12.44
CA ILE A 94 -16.13 -16.62 -13.63
C ILE A 94 -15.20 -16.91 -14.79
N ARG A 95 -15.71 -17.64 -15.77
CA ARG A 95 -14.91 -18.02 -16.94
C ARG A 95 -14.54 -16.80 -17.76
N ARG A 96 -13.38 -16.85 -18.41
CA ARG A 96 -12.98 -15.88 -19.43
C ARG A 96 -14.04 -15.69 -20.51
N ALA A 97 -14.65 -14.51 -20.52
CA ALA A 97 -15.53 -13.99 -21.55
C ALA A 97 -15.68 -12.46 -21.39
N ASP A 98 -16.39 -11.82 -22.31
CA ASP A 98 -16.82 -10.42 -22.17
C ASP A 98 -18.17 -10.37 -21.47
N TYR A 99 -18.24 -9.63 -20.37
CA TYR A 99 -19.42 -9.46 -19.53
C TYR A 99 -19.83 -8.00 -19.51
N ASN A 100 -21.07 -7.73 -19.92
CA ASN A 100 -21.63 -6.39 -19.88
C ASN A 100 -22.40 -6.18 -18.57
N VAL A 101 -22.12 -5.06 -17.91
CA VAL A 101 -22.80 -4.60 -16.70
C VAL A 101 -23.67 -3.40 -17.05
N SER A 102 -24.96 -3.43 -16.66
CA SER A 102 -25.92 -2.34 -16.95
C SER A 102 -26.32 -1.50 -15.73
N CYS A 103 -25.90 -1.88 -14.53
CA CYS A 103 -26.16 -1.14 -13.31
C CYS A 103 -25.07 -1.43 -12.27
N ASP A 104 -25.05 -0.60 -11.23
CA ASP A 104 -24.16 -0.82 -10.09
C ASP A 104 -24.45 -2.18 -9.45
N ILE A 105 -23.39 -2.87 -9.04
CA ILE A 105 -23.45 -4.18 -8.40
C ILE A 105 -23.05 -3.99 -6.95
N LEU A 106 -23.91 -4.42 -6.04
CA LEU A 106 -23.70 -4.30 -4.60
C LEU A 106 -23.57 -5.67 -3.95
N LEU A 107 -22.37 -5.97 -3.48
CA LEU A 107 -22.05 -7.14 -2.66
C LEU A 107 -22.11 -6.70 -1.20
N LYS A 108 -23.29 -6.82 -0.60
CA LYS A 108 -23.58 -6.31 0.75
C LYS A 108 -23.26 -7.36 1.82
N ASN A 109 -22.61 -6.94 2.90
CA ASN A 109 -22.33 -7.75 4.11
C ASN A 109 -21.71 -9.12 3.77
N CYS A 110 -20.69 -9.10 2.91
CA CYS A 110 -20.01 -10.28 2.41
C CYS A 110 -18.83 -10.65 3.31
N LYS A 111 -18.73 -11.92 3.72
CA LYS A 111 -17.61 -12.41 4.53
C LYS A 111 -16.95 -13.61 3.85
N TYR A 112 -15.63 -13.58 3.70
CA TYR A 112 -14.89 -14.69 3.07
C TYR A 112 -15.38 -15.01 1.64
N VAL A 113 -16.03 -14.07 0.95
CA VAL A 113 -16.49 -14.28 -0.43
C VAL A 113 -15.29 -14.25 -1.36
N LYS A 114 -15.22 -15.20 -2.28
CA LYS A 114 -14.20 -15.25 -3.31
C LYS A 114 -14.84 -15.19 -4.69
N MET A 115 -14.52 -14.15 -5.44
CA MET A 115 -14.80 -14.08 -6.87
C MET A 115 -13.47 -14.19 -7.62
N VAL A 116 -13.34 -15.25 -8.41
CA VAL A 116 -12.09 -15.57 -9.11
C VAL A 116 -12.39 -15.72 -10.60
N SER A 117 -11.44 -15.28 -11.43
CA SER A 117 -11.51 -15.45 -12.87
C SER A 117 -10.15 -15.75 -13.48
N ASP A 118 -10.15 -16.40 -14.65
CA ASP A 118 -8.99 -16.59 -15.51
C ASP A 118 -8.93 -15.57 -16.66
N GLY A 119 -9.41 -14.34 -16.40
CA GLY A 119 -9.37 -13.23 -17.36
C GLY A 119 -10.72 -12.80 -17.92
N ALA A 120 -11.81 -12.93 -17.15
CA ALA A 120 -13.10 -12.33 -17.50
C ALA A 120 -12.98 -10.81 -17.60
N LYS A 121 -13.60 -10.25 -18.64
CA LYS A 121 -13.64 -8.81 -18.89
C LYS A 121 -14.99 -8.26 -18.43
N LEU A 122 -14.98 -7.46 -17.38
CA LEU A 122 -16.15 -6.78 -16.85
C LEU A 122 -16.22 -5.36 -17.43
N ASN A 123 -17.11 -5.16 -18.42
CA ASN A 123 -17.38 -3.85 -18.99
C ASN A 123 -18.38 -3.11 -18.10
N LEU A 124 -17.86 -2.28 -17.19
CA LEU A 124 -18.67 -1.57 -16.20
C LEU A 124 -19.33 -0.31 -16.77
N ASN A 125 -18.84 0.29 -17.86
CA ASN A 125 -19.49 1.42 -18.56
C ASN A 125 -19.92 2.58 -17.64
N GLY A 126 -19.11 2.91 -16.64
CA GLY A 126 -19.35 3.96 -15.65
C GLY A 126 -19.98 3.48 -14.34
N HIS A 127 -20.38 2.20 -14.27
CA HIS A 127 -20.97 1.61 -13.07
C HIS A 127 -19.92 1.18 -12.03
N THR A 128 -20.40 0.94 -10.81
CA THR A 128 -19.60 0.51 -9.66
C THR A 128 -19.86 -0.96 -9.33
N LEU A 129 -18.81 -1.74 -9.10
CA LEU A 129 -18.84 -2.98 -8.34
C LEU A 129 -18.44 -2.64 -6.90
N ALA A 130 -19.34 -2.81 -5.93
CA ALA A 130 -19.13 -2.43 -4.54
C ALA A 130 -19.12 -3.65 -3.63
N ILE A 131 -18.09 -3.77 -2.79
CA ILE A 131 -18.10 -4.62 -1.59
C ILE A 131 -18.37 -3.71 -0.41
N LYS A 132 -19.52 -3.89 0.23
CA LYS A 132 -20.02 -2.95 1.22
C LYS A 132 -20.52 -3.63 2.49
N GLY A 133 -19.97 -3.24 3.64
CA GLY A 133 -20.53 -3.54 4.96
C GLY A 133 -21.48 -2.44 5.45
N GLU A 134 -22.49 -2.84 6.24
CA GLU A 134 -23.16 -1.91 7.16
C GLU A 134 -22.19 -1.39 8.22
N SER A 135 -21.28 -2.25 8.66
CA SER A 135 -20.06 -1.94 9.39
C SER A 135 -18.91 -2.84 8.90
N TRP A 136 -17.69 -2.53 9.37
CA TRP A 136 -16.50 -3.35 9.13
C TRP A 136 -16.64 -4.80 9.63
N GLU A 137 -17.47 -5.03 10.67
CA GLU A 137 -17.72 -6.36 11.22
C GLU A 137 -18.60 -7.19 10.29
N ASP A 138 -19.38 -6.56 9.40
CA ASP A 138 -20.35 -7.24 8.54
C ASP A 138 -19.76 -7.61 7.18
N SER A 139 -18.66 -6.98 6.77
CA SER A 139 -17.99 -7.25 5.51
C SER A 139 -16.49 -7.42 5.71
N GLY A 140 -15.95 -8.62 5.43
CA GLY A 140 -14.51 -8.79 5.52
C GLY A 140 -13.94 -10.07 4.94
N HIS A 141 -12.62 -10.09 4.76
CA HIS A 141 -11.87 -11.21 4.18
C HIS A 141 -12.33 -11.60 2.76
N ASN A 142 -12.87 -10.65 2.00
CA ASN A 142 -13.34 -10.90 0.64
C ASN A 142 -12.17 -10.91 -0.35
N THR A 143 -12.32 -11.60 -1.48
CA THR A 143 -11.30 -11.70 -2.54
C THR A 143 -11.92 -11.45 -3.91
N ILE A 144 -11.32 -10.52 -4.66
CA ILE A 144 -11.57 -10.30 -6.09
C ILE A 144 -10.27 -10.58 -6.86
N GLU A 145 -10.29 -11.55 -7.76
CA GLU A 145 -9.07 -12.06 -8.40
C GLU A 145 -9.22 -12.30 -9.91
N GLY A 146 -8.22 -11.90 -10.68
CA GLY A 146 -8.05 -12.33 -12.07
C GLY A 146 -8.97 -11.68 -13.11
N PHE A 147 -9.54 -10.51 -12.79
CA PHE A 147 -10.45 -9.79 -13.69
C PHE A 147 -9.75 -8.74 -14.54
N THR A 148 -10.28 -8.48 -15.73
CA THR A 148 -10.08 -7.22 -16.43
C THR A 148 -11.32 -6.33 -16.24
N ILE A 149 -11.20 -5.22 -15.52
CA ILE A 149 -12.30 -4.30 -15.22
C ILE A 149 -12.15 -3.04 -16.07
N ILE A 150 -13.16 -2.75 -16.90
CA ILE A 150 -13.08 -1.70 -17.92
C ILE A 150 -14.12 -0.62 -17.64
N GLY A 151 -13.66 0.63 -17.58
CA GLY A 151 -14.50 1.83 -17.62
C GLY A 151 -15.40 2.02 -16.41
N GLY A 152 -15.09 1.49 -15.23
CA GLY A 152 -15.88 1.68 -14.01
C GLY A 152 -15.03 1.63 -12.75
N ARG A 153 -15.68 1.40 -11.60
CA ARG A 153 -15.05 1.50 -10.27
C ARG A 153 -15.25 0.24 -9.44
N LEU A 154 -14.21 -0.17 -8.72
CA LEU A 154 -14.29 -1.09 -7.59
C LEU A 154 -14.31 -0.29 -6.29
N LEU A 155 -15.43 -0.33 -5.57
CA LEU A 155 -15.61 0.35 -4.29
C LEU A 155 -15.52 -0.66 -3.15
N ILE A 156 -14.63 -0.42 -2.19
CA ILE A 156 -14.57 -1.16 -0.93
C ILE A 156 -15.01 -0.21 0.18
N GLU A 157 -16.14 -0.50 0.81
CA GLU A 157 -16.76 0.38 1.80
C GLU A 157 -17.08 -0.38 3.09
N ASN A 158 -16.60 0.14 4.22
CA ASN A 158 -16.72 -0.47 5.55
C ASN A 158 -16.37 -1.97 5.50
N SER A 159 -15.21 -2.32 4.94
CA SER A 159 -14.81 -3.72 4.83
C SER A 159 -13.39 -3.99 5.30
N PHE A 160 -13.24 -5.00 6.14
CA PHE A 160 -11.96 -5.38 6.73
C PHE A 160 -11.25 -6.47 5.93
N MET A 161 -9.94 -6.36 5.69
CA MET A 161 -9.12 -7.41 5.08
C MET A 161 -9.60 -7.88 3.69
N THR A 162 -10.13 -6.98 2.87
CA THR A 162 -10.44 -7.30 1.47
C THR A 162 -9.15 -7.43 0.65
N THR A 163 -9.08 -8.41 -0.24
CA THR A 163 -7.95 -8.65 -1.15
C THR A 163 -8.39 -8.46 -2.60
N ILE A 164 -7.61 -7.67 -3.34
CA ILE A 164 -7.76 -7.44 -4.78
C ILE A 164 -6.46 -7.88 -5.43
N LYS A 165 -6.53 -8.88 -6.29
CA LYS A 165 -5.34 -9.56 -6.81
C LYS A 165 -5.41 -9.83 -8.31
N ASP A 166 -4.27 -9.76 -8.99
CA ASP A 166 -4.12 -10.19 -10.39
C ASP A 166 -5.15 -9.54 -11.34
N CYS A 167 -5.55 -8.30 -11.05
CA CYS A 167 -6.56 -7.58 -11.81
C CYS A 167 -5.94 -6.55 -12.75
N ILE A 168 -6.56 -6.35 -13.91
CA ILE A 168 -6.24 -5.30 -14.86
C ILE A 168 -7.39 -4.31 -14.89
N PHE A 169 -7.12 -3.04 -14.63
CA PHE A 169 -8.09 -1.96 -14.68
C PHE A 169 -7.80 -1.05 -15.85
N ILE A 170 -8.82 -0.71 -16.64
CA ILE A 170 -8.66 0.06 -17.88
C ILE A 170 -9.66 1.21 -17.92
N ASP A 171 -9.18 2.41 -18.27
CA ASP A 171 -9.99 3.58 -18.60
C ASP A 171 -10.99 4.07 -17.51
N ALA A 172 -10.69 3.80 -16.24
CA ALA A 172 -11.54 4.21 -15.11
C ALA A 172 -11.30 5.66 -14.63
N ASN A 173 -12.38 6.40 -14.34
CA ASN A 173 -12.26 7.73 -13.72
C ASN A 173 -11.80 7.64 -12.24
N GLU A 174 -12.39 6.71 -11.48
CA GLU A 174 -11.93 6.27 -10.17
C GLU A 174 -11.83 4.74 -10.25
N THR A 175 -10.64 4.17 -10.04
CA THR A 175 -10.42 2.74 -10.30
C THR A 175 -10.74 1.88 -9.09
N ILE A 176 -9.99 2.06 -8.00
CA ILE A 176 -10.26 1.46 -6.69
C ILE A 176 -10.51 2.61 -5.72
N THR A 177 -11.63 2.55 -5.00
CA THR A 177 -11.99 3.53 -3.99
C THR A 177 -12.18 2.82 -2.66
N LEU A 178 -11.45 3.27 -1.64
CA LEU A 178 -11.60 2.88 -0.25
C LEU A 178 -12.38 3.96 0.49
N LEU A 179 -13.45 3.59 1.17
CA LEU A 179 -14.38 4.53 1.78
C LEU A 179 -14.88 4.06 3.15
N ASN A 180 -14.78 4.92 4.14
CA ASN A 180 -15.42 4.72 5.44
C ASN A 180 -16.69 5.56 5.52
N SER A 181 -17.84 4.91 5.62
CA SER A 181 -19.13 5.57 5.86
C SER A 181 -19.76 5.22 7.21
N ASN A 182 -19.36 4.11 7.82
CA ASN A 182 -19.80 3.67 9.14
C ASN A 182 -18.84 2.62 9.70
N GLY A 183 -17.75 3.06 10.34
CA GLY A 183 -16.66 2.19 10.79
C GLY A 183 -15.42 2.25 9.90
N TRP A 184 -14.74 1.11 9.74
CA TRP A 184 -13.40 0.99 9.14
C TRP A 184 -13.39 0.25 7.80
N THR A 185 -12.45 0.62 6.95
CA THR A 185 -12.01 -0.11 5.76
C THR A 185 -10.50 -0.20 5.87
N GLU A 186 -10.02 -1.30 6.44
CA GLU A 186 -8.61 -1.45 6.84
C GLU A 186 -8.06 -2.79 6.42
N CYS A 187 -6.73 -2.92 6.49
CA CYS A 187 -6.01 -4.15 6.18
C CYS A 187 -6.28 -4.63 4.74
N THR A 188 -6.64 -3.73 3.83
CA THR A 188 -6.93 -4.09 2.43
C THR A 188 -5.61 -4.42 1.73
N THR A 189 -5.60 -5.51 0.95
CA THR A 189 -4.43 -5.88 0.13
C THR A 189 -4.77 -5.67 -1.34
N ILE A 190 -3.94 -4.91 -2.04
CA ILE A 190 -4.03 -4.68 -3.49
C ILE A 190 -2.71 -5.16 -4.09
N GLU A 191 -2.71 -6.32 -4.75
CA GLU A 191 -1.49 -6.95 -5.24
C GLU A 191 -1.56 -7.39 -6.70
N HIS A 192 -0.42 -7.34 -7.40
CA HIS A 192 -0.28 -7.77 -8.80
C HIS A 192 -1.28 -7.09 -9.77
N CYS A 193 -1.67 -5.85 -9.48
CA CYS A 193 -2.67 -5.13 -10.27
C CYS A 193 -2.04 -4.18 -11.29
N TYR A 194 -2.69 -4.05 -12.45
CA TYR A 194 -2.29 -3.14 -13.52
C TYR A 194 -3.36 -2.07 -13.73
N PHE A 195 -2.98 -0.81 -13.66
CA PHE A 195 -3.86 0.34 -13.84
C PHE A 195 -3.51 1.04 -15.14
N ILE A 196 -4.30 0.83 -16.19
CA ILE A 196 -4.04 1.35 -17.53
C ILE A 196 -4.94 2.56 -17.77
N ASN A 197 -4.32 3.70 -18.01
CA ASN A 197 -5.00 4.97 -18.26
C ASN A 197 -6.04 5.35 -17.18
N PRO A 198 -5.78 5.25 -15.86
CA PRO A 198 -6.72 5.75 -14.86
C PRO A 198 -6.72 7.29 -14.85
N LYS A 199 -7.85 7.91 -14.46
CA LYS A 199 -7.82 9.31 -14.00
C LYS A 199 -7.42 9.35 -12.53
N LEU A 200 -8.00 8.49 -11.71
CA LEU A 200 -7.58 8.21 -10.33
C LEU A 200 -7.41 6.69 -10.21
N GLY A 201 -6.21 6.24 -9.83
CA GLY A 201 -5.92 4.82 -9.62
C GLY A 201 -6.52 4.32 -8.32
N ILE A 202 -5.83 4.48 -7.20
CA ILE A 202 -6.34 4.12 -5.87
C ILE A 202 -6.66 5.40 -5.10
N THR A 203 -7.89 5.51 -4.59
CA THR A 203 -8.34 6.68 -3.81
C THR A 203 -8.75 6.28 -2.40
N PHE A 204 -8.11 6.89 -1.41
CA PHE A 204 -8.53 6.85 -0.01
C PHE A 204 -9.40 8.07 0.25
N LYS A 205 -10.71 7.84 0.42
CA LYS A 205 -11.70 8.92 0.51
C LYS A 205 -11.71 9.59 1.87
N THR A 206 -12.04 10.88 1.90
CA THR A 206 -12.50 11.51 3.14
C THR A 206 -13.70 10.72 3.68
N PRO A 207 -13.70 10.32 4.97
CA PRO A 207 -14.82 9.57 5.53
C PRO A 207 -16.13 10.34 5.46
N MET A 208 -17.23 9.59 5.41
CA MET A 208 -18.58 10.13 5.46
C MET A 208 -19.29 9.67 6.73
N ASN A 209 -20.33 10.40 7.14
CA ASN A 209 -21.18 10.09 8.30
C ASN A 209 -20.34 9.77 9.56
N ASN A 210 -20.45 8.55 10.09
CA ASN A 210 -19.75 8.06 11.29
C ASN A 210 -18.52 7.22 10.93
N GLY A 211 -18.05 7.26 9.68
CA GLY A 211 -16.83 6.58 9.24
C GLY A 211 -15.59 7.12 9.95
N THR A 212 -14.66 6.23 10.30
CA THR A 212 -13.36 6.64 10.84
C THR A 212 -12.45 7.14 9.72
N ARG A 213 -11.40 7.90 10.06
CA ARG A 213 -10.41 8.37 9.06
C ARG A 213 -9.47 7.29 8.55
N SER A 214 -9.39 6.18 9.27
CA SER A 214 -8.30 5.23 9.14
C SER A 214 -8.54 4.20 8.03
N TYR A 215 -7.51 4.04 7.20
CA TYR A 215 -7.33 2.98 6.23
C TYR A 215 -6.07 2.16 6.55
N ALA A 216 -5.76 2.05 7.85
CA ALA A 216 -4.51 1.52 8.35
C ALA A 216 -4.19 0.09 7.89
N ASN A 217 -2.91 -0.23 7.89
CA ASN A 217 -2.39 -1.55 7.50
C ASN A 217 -2.77 -2.01 6.08
N THR A 218 -3.19 -1.07 5.23
CA THR A 218 -3.44 -1.35 3.81
C THR A 218 -2.11 -1.58 3.09
N GLU A 219 -2.07 -2.59 2.24
CA GLU A 219 -0.88 -2.98 1.48
C GLU A 219 -1.12 -2.83 -0.03
N ILE A 220 -0.17 -2.22 -0.73
CA ILE A 220 -0.18 -2.07 -2.19
C ILE A 220 1.13 -2.65 -2.73
N LYS A 221 1.06 -3.83 -3.35
CA LYS A 221 2.25 -4.62 -3.71
C LYS A 221 2.29 -4.97 -5.18
N GLN A 222 3.46 -4.81 -5.81
CA GLN A 222 3.72 -5.28 -7.17
C GLN A 222 2.69 -4.77 -8.20
N CYS A 223 2.27 -3.52 -8.03
CA CYS A 223 1.29 -2.85 -8.89
C CYS A 223 1.97 -1.95 -9.93
N TYR A 224 1.35 -1.81 -11.09
CA TYR A 224 1.84 -0.97 -12.18
C TYR A 224 0.78 0.05 -12.61
N PHE A 225 1.15 1.33 -12.63
CA PHE A 225 0.28 2.44 -13.02
C PHE A 225 0.78 3.06 -14.32
N GLU A 226 -0.03 3.00 -15.36
CA GLU A 226 0.24 3.64 -16.64
C GLU A 226 -0.63 4.90 -16.79
N LEU A 227 -0.10 6.04 -16.34
CA LEU A 227 -0.82 7.30 -16.35
C LEU A 227 -0.73 7.93 -17.75
N ARG A 228 -1.80 7.79 -18.55
CA ARG A 228 -1.81 8.24 -19.95
C ARG A 228 -2.56 9.56 -20.21
N ARG A 229 -3.46 9.96 -19.31
CA ARG A 229 -4.33 11.14 -19.51
C ARG A 229 -3.96 12.32 -18.61
N GLU A 230 -4.40 13.51 -19.02
CA GLU A 230 -4.21 14.75 -18.26
C GLU A 230 -4.89 14.67 -16.89
N GLY A 231 -4.23 15.20 -15.87
CA GLY A 231 -4.68 15.26 -14.48
C GLY A 231 -4.80 13.87 -13.84
N ALA A 232 -4.10 12.87 -14.37
CA ALA A 232 -4.10 11.53 -13.83
C ALA A 232 -3.30 11.47 -12.52
N VAL A 233 -3.87 10.78 -11.53
CA VAL A 233 -3.23 10.51 -10.24
C VAL A 233 -3.19 9.01 -10.02
N GLY A 234 -2.02 8.46 -9.73
CA GLY A 234 -1.86 7.04 -9.42
C GLY A 234 -2.50 6.67 -8.09
N ILE A 235 -2.07 7.31 -7.00
CA ILE A 235 -2.64 7.15 -5.65
C ILE A 235 -3.01 8.51 -5.08
N TYR A 236 -4.25 8.64 -4.62
CA TYR A 236 -4.78 9.86 -4.02
C TYR A 236 -5.24 9.61 -2.58
N VAL A 237 -4.66 10.35 -1.63
CA VAL A 237 -5.13 10.40 -0.24
C VAL A 237 -5.84 11.73 -0.03
N GLU A 238 -7.16 11.70 0.06
CA GLU A 238 -7.99 12.89 0.22
C GLU A 238 -7.76 13.60 1.56
N PRO A 239 -8.08 14.91 1.68
CA PRO A 239 -8.02 15.60 2.96
C PRO A 239 -8.82 14.86 4.05
N GLY A 240 -8.21 14.61 5.21
CA GLY A 240 -8.87 13.92 6.32
C GLY A 240 -9.02 12.40 6.16
N ALA A 241 -8.41 11.79 5.14
CA ALA A 241 -8.20 10.35 5.05
C ALA A 241 -6.82 9.97 5.61
N ASP A 242 -6.74 8.88 6.36
CA ASP A 242 -5.52 8.44 7.05
C ASP A 242 -5.10 7.06 6.50
N PHE A 243 -4.31 7.05 5.43
CA PHE A 243 -3.66 5.85 4.93
C PHE A 243 -2.34 5.63 5.67
N ASN A 244 -2.47 5.27 6.95
CA ASN A 244 -1.36 5.17 7.89
C ASN A 244 -0.88 3.72 8.05
N GLU A 245 0.35 3.54 8.53
CA GLU A 245 0.90 2.21 8.87
C GLU A 245 0.81 1.19 7.70
N GLY A 246 0.75 1.69 6.47
CA GLY A 246 0.63 0.89 5.27
C GLY A 246 1.97 0.47 4.71
N LEU A 247 1.92 -0.39 3.69
CA LEU A 247 3.09 -0.79 2.92
C LEU A 247 2.83 -0.62 1.42
N ILE A 248 3.70 0.15 0.76
CA ILE A 248 3.71 0.26 -0.69
C ILE A 248 5.03 -0.35 -1.18
N GLN A 249 4.96 -1.48 -1.88
CA GLN A 249 6.15 -2.24 -2.23
C GLN A 249 6.19 -2.68 -3.69
N ASN A 250 7.34 -2.49 -4.36
CA ASN A 250 7.54 -2.90 -5.76
C ASN A 250 6.51 -2.29 -6.72
N VAL A 251 6.12 -1.03 -6.49
CA VAL A 251 5.12 -0.33 -7.30
C VAL A 251 5.80 0.55 -8.34
N ARG A 252 5.27 0.61 -9.55
CA ARG A 252 5.82 1.46 -10.62
C ARG A 252 4.77 2.37 -11.23
N PHE A 253 5.13 3.62 -11.42
CA PHE A 253 4.33 4.64 -12.10
C PHE A 253 5.04 5.03 -13.40
N TRP A 254 4.34 4.88 -14.51
CA TRP A 254 4.77 5.27 -15.84
C TRP A 254 3.96 6.48 -16.29
N MET A 255 4.65 7.61 -16.46
CA MET A 255 4.09 8.94 -16.66
C MET A 255 4.75 9.63 -17.86
N GLY A 256 4.16 10.73 -18.33
CA GLY A 256 4.80 11.64 -19.28
C GLY A 256 4.93 11.12 -20.71
N ALA A 257 4.62 9.86 -20.99
CA ALA A 257 4.81 9.27 -22.31
C ALA A 257 3.68 9.58 -23.30
N MET A 258 2.44 9.71 -22.82
CA MET A 258 1.24 9.93 -23.64
C MET A 258 0.61 11.31 -23.41
N ALA A 259 0.66 11.80 -22.17
CA ALA A 259 0.39 13.18 -21.82
C ALA A 259 1.63 13.76 -21.14
N GLU A 260 2.22 14.81 -21.72
CA GLU A 260 3.47 15.41 -21.21
C GLU A 260 3.23 16.44 -20.07
N PHE A 261 2.04 16.43 -19.45
CA PHE A 261 1.68 17.42 -18.43
C PHE A 261 0.60 16.95 -17.44
N ASN A 262 0.55 17.62 -16.28
CA ASN A 262 -0.46 17.47 -15.23
C ASN A 262 -0.64 16.01 -14.78
N GLN A 263 0.45 15.32 -14.43
CA GLN A 263 0.37 13.94 -13.94
C GLN A 263 1.05 13.81 -12.58
N THR A 264 0.51 12.92 -11.74
CA THR A 264 1.02 12.75 -10.39
C THR A 264 1.02 11.29 -9.99
N GLY A 265 2.16 10.78 -9.49
CA GLY A 265 2.22 9.44 -8.91
C GLY A 265 1.36 9.37 -7.64
N PHE A 266 1.75 10.14 -6.61
CA PHE A 266 1.01 10.30 -5.36
C PHE A 266 0.56 11.73 -5.15
N LEU A 267 -0.73 11.92 -4.89
CA LEU A 267 -1.26 13.17 -4.35
C LEU A 267 -1.66 12.92 -2.90
N VAL A 268 -0.97 13.57 -1.96
CA VAL A 268 -1.18 13.35 -0.52
C VAL A 268 -1.73 14.62 0.10
N LYS A 269 -3.03 14.63 0.40
CA LYS A 269 -3.69 15.73 1.11
C LYS A 269 -4.17 15.34 2.51
N GLY A 270 -4.35 14.05 2.76
CA GLY A 270 -4.56 13.47 4.10
C GLY A 270 -3.26 12.96 4.72
N SER A 271 -3.35 11.95 5.58
CA SER A 271 -2.20 11.38 6.29
C SER A 271 -1.72 10.09 5.61
N MET A 272 -0.40 9.95 5.48
CA MET A 272 0.31 8.71 5.19
C MET A 272 1.33 8.39 6.29
N LEU A 273 1.02 8.77 7.53
CA LEU A 273 1.91 8.60 8.67
C LEU A 273 2.27 7.12 8.83
N ASN A 274 3.56 6.83 9.02
CA ASN A 274 4.10 5.47 9.14
C ASN A 274 3.91 4.55 7.93
N THR A 275 3.38 5.05 6.82
CA THR A 275 3.29 4.26 5.59
C THR A 275 4.63 4.20 4.91
N LEU A 276 5.15 2.98 4.74
CA LEU A 276 6.48 2.73 4.19
C LEU A 276 6.42 2.49 2.68
N MET A 277 7.23 3.21 1.92
CA MET A 277 7.45 2.98 0.49
C MET A 277 8.76 2.23 0.26
N GLN A 278 8.74 1.09 -0.43
CA GLN A 278 9.93 0.31 -0.79
C GLN A 278 9.91 -0.09 -2.26
N ASN A 279 11.05 0.06 -2.94
CA ASN A 279 11.20 -0.25 -4.37
C ASN A 279 10.10 0.39 -5.24
N VAL A 280 9.74 1.65 -4.95
CA VAL A 280 8.73 2.39 -5.70
C VAL A 280 9.41 3.24 -6.78
N VAL A 281 9.02 3.06 -8.03
CA VAL A 281 9.64 3.74 -9.16
C VAL A 281 8.66 4.71 -9.81
N PHE A 282 9.05 5.97 -9.94
CA PHE A 282 8.36 6.98 -10.74
C PHE A 282 9.18 7.23 -12.01
N GLU A 283 8.60 6.92 -13.16
CA GLU A 283 9.24 7.08 -14.47
C GLU A 283 8.47 8.08 -15.29
N SER A 284 9.17 9.09 -15.83
CA SER A 284 8.57 10.05 -16.76
C SER A 284 9.35 10.14 -18.06
N PHE A 285 8.65 9.96 -19.18
CA PHE A 285 9.22 10.03 -20.53
C PHE A 285 8.84 11.31 -21.28
N ALA A 286 8.33 12.32 -20.58
CA ALA A 286 7.98 13.61 -21.17
C ALA A 286 9.22 14.30 -21.74
N LYS A 287 9.11 14.92 -22.92
CA LYS A 287 10.21 15.71 -23.48
C LYS A 287 10.33 17.05 -22.76
N ASN A 288 9.20 17.71 -22.50
CA ASN A 288 9.12 18.99 -21.80
C ASN A 288 8.09 18.90 -20.65
N PRO A 289 8.47 18.33 -19.48
CA PRO A 289 7.50 18.05 -18.42
C PRO A 289 6.92 19.34 -17.81
N LYS A 290 5.59 19.46 -17.81
CA LYS A 290 4.88 20.53 -17.12
C LYS A 290 3.92 19.97 -16.08
N ASP A 291 4.12 20.31 -14.82
CA ASP A 291 3.31 19.81 -13.70
C ASP A 291 3.23 18.26 -13.65
N ILE A 292 4.35 17.59 -13.95
CA ILE A 292 4.53 16.15 -13.72
C ILE A 292 5.34 15.95 -12.44
N TYR A 293 4.74 15.32 -11.42
CA TYR A 293 5.38 15.09 -10.13
C TYR A 293 5.29 13.63 -9.72
N GLY A 294 6.34 13.11 -9.08
CA GLY A 294 6.26 11.80 -8.43
C GLY A 294 5.30 11.86 -7.23
N ILE A 295 5.51 12.84 -6.35
CA ILE A 295 4.68 13.07 -5.15
C ILE A 295 4.32 14.55 -5.03
N ILE A 296 3.07 14.86 -4.70
CA ILE A 296 2.61 16.21 -4.31
C ILE A 296 2.08 16.14 -2.87
N LEU A 297 2.60 17.02 -2.01
CA LEU A 297 2.18 17.15 -0.61
C LEU A 297 1.27 18.36 -0.42
N GLY A 298 0.13 18.14 0.25
CA GLY A 298 -0.85 19.16 0.61
C GLY A 298 -0.48 19.95 1.87
N GLU A 299 -1.30 20.95 2.19
CA GLU A 299 -1.06 21.85 3.32
C GLU A 299 -1.19 21.15 4.67
N ASN A 300 -2.16 20.25 4.83
CA ASN A 300 -2.47 19.56 6.07
C ASN A 300 -2.28 18.03 5.93
N CYS A 301 -1.17 17.62 5.32
CA CYS A 301 -0.83 16.21 5.13
C CYS A 301 0.34 15.75 6.02
N ASP A 302 0.38 14.44 6.26
CA ASP A 302 1.58 13.72 6.73
C ASP A 302 2.14 12.88 5.57
N PRO A 303 3.42 13.04 5.19
CA PRO A 303 4.00 12.32 4.07
C PRO A 303 4.37 10.87 4.45
N PRO A 304 4.53 9.98 3.45
CA PRO A 304 5.02 8.62 3.67
C PRO A 304 6.51 8.60 4.04
N ILE A 305 6.97 7.47 4.57
CA ILE A 305 8.38 7.16 4.79
C ILE A 305 8.95 6.58 3.48
N LEU A 306 9.97 7.25 2.92
CA LEU A 306 10.69 6.79 1.73
C LEU A 306 11.76 5.77 2.14
N GLY A 307 11.49 4.48 1.91
CA GLY A 307 12.42 3.39 2.14
C GLY A 307 13.40 3.17 0.99
N HIS A 308 14.13 2.04 1.08
CA HIS A 308 15.08 1.64 0.04
C HIS A 308 14.40 1.43 -1.33
N GLY A 309 15.10 1.83 -2.40
CA GLY A 309 14.68 1.59 -3.77
C GLY A 309 13.57 2.52 -4.28
N VAL A 310 13.24 3.60 -3.56
CA VAL A 310 12.40 4.67 -4.12
C VAL A 310 13.21 5.46 -5.14
N VAL A 311 12.78 5.44 -6.41
CA VAL A 311 13.51 6.02 -7.54
C VAL A 311 12.61 6.96 -8.32
N PHE A 312 13.14 8.13 -8.69
CA PHE A 312 12.54 9.05 -9.64
C PHE A 312 13.46 9.09 -10.86
N CYS A 313 12.95 8.71 -12.03
CA CYS A 313 13.75 8.66 -13.25
C CYS A 313 13.05 9.29 -14.45
N GLY A 314 13.87 9.74 -15.40
CA GLY A 314 13.42 10.51 -16.55
C GLY A 314 13.08 11.96 -16.20
N ASN A 315 12.19 12.57 -16.97
CA ASN A 315 11.95 14.02 -16.95
C ASN A 315 10.67 14.34 -16.16
N LEU A 316 10.81 14.70 -14.88
CA LEU A 316 9.72 15.22 -14.06
C LEU A 316 9.87 16.75 -13.90
N THR A 317 8.77 17.44 -13.63
CA THR A 317 8.82 18.84 -13.15
C THR A 317 9.47 18.91 -11.77
N GLY A 318 9.21 17.91 -10.93
CA GLY A 318 9.96 17.67 -9.70
C GLY A 318 9.65 16.30 -9.14
N SER A 319 10.62 15.68 -8.45
CA SER A 319 10.41 14.39 -7.79
C SER A 319 9.31 14.49 -6.73
N ILE A 320 9.39 15.52 -5.88
CA ILE A 320 8.42 15.80 -4.81
C ILE A 320 8.12 17.30 -4.79
N SER A 321 6.84 17.68 -4.91
CA SER A 321 6.37 19.05 -4.70
C SER A 321 5.95 19.23 -3.24
N ASN A 322 6.80 19.92 -2.46
CA ASN A 322 6.61 20.17 -1.03
C ASN A 322 6.55 21.68 -0.73
N ARG A 323 5.49 22.35 -1.19
CA ARG A 323 5.34 23.82 -1.07
C ARG A 323 5.13 24.31 0.35
N TYR A 324 4.69 23.42 1.25
CA TYR A 324 4.34 23.73 2.63
C TYR A 324 5.43 23.30 3.63
N GLY A 325 6.61 22.89 3.16
CA GLY A 325 7.76 22.57 4.02
C GLY A 325 7.54 21.37 4.95
N LYS A 326 6.78 20.37 4.51
CA LYS A 326 6.56 19.12 5.25
C LYS A 326 7.87 18.36 5.44
N TRP A 327 8.04 17.72 6.59
CA TRP A 327 9.18 16.85 6.84
C TRP A 327 9.04 15.58 6.01
N ILE A 328 9.95 15.32 5.07
CA ILE A 328 9.97 14.08 4.30
C ILE A 328 10.93 13.12 5.02
N TYR A 329 10.42 11.96 5.38
CA TYR A 329 11.18 10.95 6.09
C TYR A 329 11.79 9.97 5.09
N GLY A 330 13.07 9.64 5.26
CA GLY A 330 13.72 8.54 4.57
C GLY A 330 14.21 7.51 5.57
N ALA A 331 14.07 6.22 5.28
CA ALA A 331 14.79 5.19 6.03
C ALA A 331 16.29 5.39 5.78
N GLY A 332 17.08 5.65 6.81
CA GLY A 332 18.47 6.14 6.64
C GLY A 332 18.61 7.62 6.26
N GLY A 333 17.52 8.41 6.29
CA GLY A 333 17.50 9.81 5.85
C GLY A 333 18.17 10.77 6.84
N SER A 334 18.75 11.86 6.35
CA SER A 334 19.41 12.85 7.22
C SER A 334 18.43 13.82 7.88
N PHE A 335 18.74 14.26 9.10
CA PHE A 335 17.98 15.26 9.83
C PHE A 335 18.86 16.35 10.42
N LYS A 336 18.23 17.49 10.74
CA LYS A 336 18.85 18.61 11.46
C LYS A 336 17.82 19.30 12.36
N ILE A 337 18.19 19.47 13.62
CA ILE A 337 17.48 20.19 14.68
C ILE A 337 18.42 21.28 15.18
N VAL A 338 17.91 22.50 15.34
CA VAL A 338 18.75 23.67 15.64
C VAL A 338 18.21 24.43 16.85
N ASP A 339 19.11 24.78 17.75
CA ASP A 339 18.91 25.72 18.86
C ASP A 339 17.69 25.44 19.75
N VAL A 340 17.45 24.17 20.10
CA VAL A 340 16.46 23.78 21.10
C VAL A 340 16.89 24.34 22.45
N LYS A 341 16.06 25.20 23.04
CA LYS A 341 16.33 25.82 24.35
C LYS A 341 16.18 24.80 25.46
N VAL A 342 17.15 24.74 26.36
CA VAL A 342 17.14 23.87 27.55
C VAL A 342 16.99 24.75 28.80
N PRO A 343 15.93 24.55 29.61
CA PRO A 343 15.77 25.25 30.88
C PRO A 343 16.93 24.97 31.84
N ILE A 344 17.43 26.02 32.49
CA ILE A 344 18.49 25.90 33.50
C ILE A 344 17.84 25.96 34.88
N GLY A 345 18.08 24.94 35.71
CA GLY A 345 17.69 24.95 37.12
C GLY A 345 18.72 25.68 38.00
N ALA A 346 18.30 26.08 39.20
CA ALA A 346 19.12 26.88 40.12
C ALA A 346 19.60 26.08 41.34
N ASN A 347 20.57 26.61 42.07
CA ASN A 347 21.08 26.02 43.32
C ASN A 347 21.56 24.57 43.16
N SER A 348 22.28 24.30 42.08
CA SER A 348 22.75 22.97 41.71
C SER A 348 21.65 21.93 41.46
N ASN A 349 20.40 22.35 41.29
CA ASN A 349 19.29 21.48 40.87
C ASN A 349 19.07 21.60 39.37
N TYR A 350 18.80 20.47 38.72
CA TYR A 350 18.46 20.43 37.29
C TYR A 350 17.09 21.04 37.03
N GLY A 351 16.98 21.79 35.93
CA GLY A 351 15.72 22.28 35.40
C GLY A 351 14.89 21.17 34.76
N GLU A 352 13.78 21.57 34.13
CA GLU A 352 12.95 20.64 33.36
C GLU A 352 13.74 20.06 32.17
N SER A 353 13.66 18.74 32.00
CA SER A 353 14.32 18.04 30.90
C SER A 353 13.60 18.28 29.58
N VAL A 354 14.37 18.39 28.50
CA VAL A 354 13.87 18.52 27.13
C VAL A 354 14.25 17.28 26.33
N GLU A 355 13.27 16.67 25.66
CA GLU A 355 13.50 15.58 24.71
C GLU A 355 13.74 16.16 23.30
N VAL A 356 14.95 15.97 22.79
CA VAL A 356 15.40 16.42 21.48
C VAL A 356 15.37 15.23 20.52
N GLY A 357 14.75 15.43 19.36
CA GLY A 357 14.69 14.39 18.32
C GLY A 357 13.62 13.31 18.55
N LEU A 358 12.66 13.54 19.44
CA LEU A 358 11.46 12.72 19.52
C LEU A 358 10.67 12.88 18.21
N ILE A 359 10.87 11.95 17.29
CA ILE A 359 10.02 11.82 16.11
C ILE A 359 9.16 10.59 16.34
N PRO A 360 7.83 10.72 16.24
CA PRO A 360 6.97 9.57 16.25
C PRO A 360 7.50 8.54 15.24
N HIS A 361 7.81 7.34 15.73
CA HIS A 361 8.01 6.12 14.92
C HIS A 361 9.33 6.00 14.14
N LEU A 362 10.30 6.90 14.31
CA LEU A 362 11.65 6.72 13.76
C LEU A 362 12.69 6.70 14.88
N ALA A 363 13.51 5.64 14.88
CA ALA A 363 14.67 5.57 15.73
C ALA A 363 15.83 6.38 15.15
N LEU A 364 16.70 6.89 16.03
CA LEU A 364 17.91 7.60 15.61
C LEU A 364 19.03 6.61 15.28
N ALA A 365 19.73 6.78 14.15
CA ALA A 365 20.87 5.93 13.78
C ALA A 365 22.17 6.39 14.45
N ILE A 366 22.76 5.48 15.22
CA ILE A 366 23.95 5.63 16.07
C ILE A 366 25.14 6.31 15.37
N SER A 367 25.50 5.85 14.16
CA SER A 367 26.82 6.12 13.57
C SER A 367 26.98 7.50 12.92
N SER A 368 25.98 8.37 13.06
CA SER A 368 25.93 9.63 12.29
C SER A 368 25.44 10.85 13.08
N MET A 369 25.13 10.69 14.37
CA MET A 369 24.62 11.78 15.19
C MET A 369 25.75 12.72 15.63
N ASN A 370 25.54 14.02 15.40
CA ASN A 370 26.41 15.10 15.80
C ASN A 370 25.62 16.04 16.71
N ILE A 371 26.09 16.22 17.94
CA ILE A 371 25.42 17.04 18.96
C ILE A 371 26.27 18.27 19.24
N LYS A 372 25.63 19.44 19.22
CA LYS A 372 26.21 20.73 19.57
C LYS A 372 25.51 21.30 20.79
N ILE A 373 26.29 21.69 21.78
CA ILE A 373 25.83 22.45 22.95
C ILE A 373 26.36 23.87 22.81
N LYS A 374 25.48 24.85 22.96
CA LYS A 374 25.81 26.27 22.93
C LYS A 374 25.35 26.91 24.22
N VAL A 375 26.27 27.56 24.91
CA VAL A 375 26.02 28.29 26.16
C VAL A 375 26.34 29.76 25.93
N GLU A 376 25.34 30.62 26.15
CA GLU A 376 25.40 32.06 25.83
C GLU A 376 24.88 32.89 27.00
N GLY A 377 25.32 34.15 27.13
CA GLY A 377 24.86 35.07 28.17
C GLY A 377 26.00 35.57 29.04
N SER A 378 25.68 36.05 30.24
CA SER A 378 26.67 36.56 31.21
C SER A 378 26.70 35.67 32.44
N PHE A 379 27.88 35.17 32.78
CA PHE A 379 28.13 34.39 33.99
C PHE A 379 28.36 35.32 35.17
N SER A 380 27.82 34.96 36.33
CA SER A 380 28.15 35.57 37.62
C SER A 380 29.51 35.08 38.12
N GLU A 381 30.08 35.75 39.11
CA GLU A 381 31.31 35.29 39.78
C GLU A 381 31.11 33.88 40.35
N ASP A 382 32.08 32.98 40.07
CA ASP A 382 32.06 31.56 40.44
C ASP A 382 30.83 30.76 39.94
N GLU A 383 30.12 31.27 38.94
CA GLU A 383 29.02 30.54 38.30
C GLU A 383 29.55 29.40 37.42
N THR A 384 29.00 28.20 37.60
CA THR A 384 29.22 27.08 36.69
C THR A 384 27.90 26.50 36.23
N VAL A 385 27.72 26.40 34.91
CA VAL A 385 26.56 25.76 34.29
C VAL A 385 26.94 24.34 33.89
N TYR A 386 26.12 23.38 34.29
CA TYR A 386 26.26 21.97 33.93
C TYR A 386 25.13 21.58 32.99
N VAL A 387 25.48 20.99 31.85
CA VAL A 387 24.55 20.44 30.88
C VAL A 387 24.68 18.93 30.91
N ARG A 388 23.60 18.24 31.25
CA ARG A 388 23.57 16.79 31.32
C ARG A 388 22.78 16.23 30.14
N LEU A 389 23.40 15.26 29.47
CA LEU A 389 22.85 14.55 28.33
C LEU A 389 22.67 13.08 28.67
N ARG A 390 21.52 12.53 28.29
CA ARG A 390 21.18 11.12 28.42
C ARG A 390 20.44 10.67 27.17
N LEU A 391 20.67 9.45 26.73
CA LEU A 391 19.91 8.85 25.65
C LEU A 391 18.72 8.11 26.26
N LYS A 392 17.52 8.35 25.75
CA LYS A 392 16.33 7.57 26.10
C LYS A 392 16.18 6.45 25.08
N PHE A 393 16.20 5.22 25.55
CA PHE A 393 16.00 4.03 24.74
C PHE A 393 14.51 3.75 24.55
N ILE A 394 14.18 2.94 23.54
CA ILE A 394 12.79 2.58 23.22
C ILE A 394 12.08 1.81 24.34
N ASP A 395 12.83 1.15 25.22
CA ASP A 395 12.32 0.46 26.42
C ASP A 395 12.07 1.42 27.60
N GLY A 396 12.30 2.72 27.41
CA GLY A 396 12.14 3.77 28.41
C GLY A 396 13.32 3.91 29.37
N LEU A 397 14.37 3.07 29.26
CA LEU A 397 15.58 3.21 30.05
C LEU A 397 16.48 4.32 29.50
N PHE A 398 17.39 4.78 30.34
CA PHE A 398 18.35 5.82 29.98
C PHE A 398 19.77 5.25 29.85
N SER A 399 20.56 5.84 28.97
CA SER A 399 22.00 5.61 28.95
C SER A 399 22.72 6.14 30.19
N LYS A 400 24.01 5.84 30.28
CA LYS A 400 24.93 6.59 31.15
C LYS A 400 24.81 8.08 30.84
N GLN A 401 24.82 8.90 31.89
CA GLN A 401 24.77 10.35 31.77
C GLN A 401 26.15 10.91 31.40
N LEU A 402 26.18 11.87 30.48
CA LEU A 402 27.32 12.73 30.20
C LEU A 402 27.01 14.12 30.75
N GLU A 403 27.90 14.66 31.57
CA GLU A 403 27.75 15.99 32.16
C GLU A 403 28.91 16.87 31.68
N ILE A 404 28.58 17.98 31.05
CA ILE A 404 29.54 18.95 30.51
C ILE A 404 29.35 20.27 31.25
N HIS A 405 30.45 20.85 31.71
CA HIS A 405 30.43 22.09 32.47
C HIS A 405 30.96 23.27 31.65
N PHE A 406 30.42 24.45 31.96
CA PHE A 406 30.79 25.73 31.37
C PHE A 406 30.94 26.75 32.49
N ASN A 407 32.06 27.46 32.50
CA ASN A 407 32.34 28.62 33.36
C ASN A 407 32.40 29.94 32.56
N GLU A 408 32.20 29.85 31.24
CA GLU A 408 32.14 30.97 30.32
C GLU A 408 31.23 30.63 29.12
N THR A 409 30.93 31.63 28.30
CA THR A 409 30.18 31.40 27.05
C THR A 409 30.99 30.52 26.12
N GLY A 410 30.35 29.51 25.53
CA GLY A 410 31.06 28.52 24.77
C GLY A 410 30.17 27.72 23.83
N THR A 411 30.83 27.03 22.92
CA THR A 411 30.21 26.05 22.03
C THR A 411 31.04 24.80 22.03
N ILE A 412 30.41 23.67 22.29
CA ILE A 412 31.04 22.35 22.24
C ILE A 412 30.30 21.49 21.24
N TRP A 413 31.06 20.81 20.38
CA TRP A 413 30.58 19.66 19.61
C TRP A 413 31.04 18.40 20.33
N LEU A 414 30.12 17.47 20.58
CA LEU A 414 30.50 16.18 21.16
C LEU A 414 31.35 15.40 20.17
N GLY A 415 32.47 14.87 20.64
CA GLY A 415 33.36 14.02 19.86
C GLY A 415 32.92 12.56 19.87
N PRO A 416 33.62 11.70 19.10
CA PRO A 416 33.33 10.27 19.04
C PRO A 416 33.44 9.57 20.39
N GLU A 417 34.38 9.97 21.25
CA GLU A 417 34.58 9.34 22.56
C GLU A 417 33.40 9.63 23.51
N GLU A 418 32.95 10.88 23.59
CA GLU A 418 31.79 11.25 24.43
C GLU A 418 30.51 10.54 23.96
N LEU A 419 30.33 10.44 22.63
CA LEU A 419 29.19 9.74 22.04
C LEU A 419 29.26 8.23 22.31
N LEU A 420 30.45 7.61 22.23
CA LEU A 420 30.65 6.19 22.56
C LEU A 420 30.42 5.91 24.05
N ASP A 421 30.88 6.79 24.94
CA ASP A 421 30.72 6.64 26.39
C ASP A 421 29.25 6.73 26.83
N MET A 422 28.47 7.57 26.16
CA MET A 422 27.02 7.61 26.31
C MET A 422 26.32 6.37 25.75
N TRP A 423 26.99 5.52 24.96
CA TRP A 423 26.33 4.48 24.16
C TRP A 423 26.82 3.04 24.43
N PRO A 424 26.58 2.47 25.62
CA PRO A 424 27.15 1.17 25.98
C PRO A 424 26.42 -0.06 25.40
N THR A 425 25.31 0.09 24.65
CA THR A 425 24.46 -1.05 24.21
C THR A 425 23.98 -0.97 22.75
N ARG A 426 23.49 -2.09 22.21
CA ARG A 426 22.83 -2.16 20.88
C ARG A 426 21.36 -1.71 20.91
N ASN A 427 20.96 -0.90 21.89
CA ASN A 427 19.57 -0.46 22.03
C ASN A 427 19.18 0.61 20.99
N ILE A 428 17.89 0.65 20.69
CA ILE A 428 17.25 1.63 19.80
C ILE A 428 17.03 2.92 20.60
N ILE A 429 17.48 4.07 20.06
CA ILE A 429 17.25 5.38 20.68
C ILE A 429 15.94 5.99 20.21
N ALA A 430 15.15 6.41 21.19
CA ALA A 430 13.93 7.18 21.01
C ALA A 430 14.19 8.70 21.02
N ALA A 431 15.05 9.20 21.92
CA ALA A 431 15.36 10.63 22.01
C ALA A 431 16.70 10.92 22.72
N LEU A 432 17.23 12.12 22.49
CA LEU A 432 18.25 12.73 23.35
C LEU A 432 17.55 13.55 24.43
N VAL A 433 17.81 13.27 25.70
CA VAL A 433 17.26 14.02 26.83
C VAL A 433 18.32 14.92 27.41
N VAL A 434 18.00 16.21 27.51
CA VAL A 434 18.92 17.24 28.00
C VAL A 434 18.28 18.03 29.13
N ASP A 435 19.01 18.22 30.22
CA ASP A 435 18.68 19.18 31.27
C ASP A 435 19.94 19.94 31.70
N ALA A 436 19.74 21.10 32.31
CA ALA A 436 20.84 21.94 32.78
C ALA A 436 20.61 22.44 34.21
N LYS A 437 21.69 22.69 34.94
CA LYS A 437 21.72 23.34 36.26
C LYS A 437 22.80 24.41 36.31
N THR A 438 22.66 25.37 37.20
CA THR A 438 23.71 26.33 37.57
C THR A 438 24.03 26.24 39.07
N THR A 439 25.24 26.63 39.48
CA THR A 439 25.64 26.70 40.90
C THR A 439 24.94 27.83 41.66
N VAL A 440 24.46 28.86 40.95
CA VAL A 440 23.87 30.07 41.55
C VAL A 440 22.34 30.02 41.62
N ASN A 441 21.74 30.93 42.40
CA ASN A 441 20.29 31.03 42.58
C ASN A 441 19.56 31.61 41.36
N PHE A 442 20.26 32.37 40.52
CA PHE A 442 19.71 33.01 39.31
C PHE A 442 20.83 33.17 38.28
N SER A 443 20.53 32.86 37.02
CA SER A 443 21.49 32.91 35.92
C SER A 443 20.93 33.71 34.75
N ASN A 444 21.78 34.53 34.13
CA ASN A 444 21.52 35.17 32.84
C ASN A 444 22.03 34.34 31.65
N VAL A 445 22.49 33.11 31.92
CA VAL A 445 22.98 32.18 30.92
C VAL A 445 21.81 31.46 30.26
N SER A 446 21.97 31.09 29.00
CA SER A 446 21.06 30.26 28.24
C SER A 446 21.79 29.08 27.63
N VAL A 447 21.15 27.91 27.65
CA VAL A 447 21.65 26.68 27.04
C VAL A 447 20.79 26.34 25.83
N LYS A 448 21.44 26.05 24.71
CA LYS A 448 20.82 25.58 23.48
C LYS A 448 21.51 24.32 22.97
N VAL A 449 20.72 23.40 22.45
CA VAL A 449 21.21 22.16 21.84
C VAL A 449 20.77 22.08 20.39
N SER A 450 21.72 21.75 19.52
CA SER A 450 21.46 21.40 18.13
C SER A 450 21.93 19.98 17.86
N MET A 451 21.29 19.30 16.91
CA MET A 451 21.61 17.92 16.58
C MET A 451 21.37 17.68 15.09
N TYR A 452 22.27 16.96 14.42
CA TYR A 452 22.02 16.46 13.07
C TYR A 452 22.59 15.05 12.91
N GLY A 453 22.05 14.27 11.99
CA GLY A 453 22.51 12.90 11.76
C GLY A 453 21.62 12.17 10.77
N LEU A 454 21.56 10.85 10.85
CA LEU A 454 20.67 10.00 10.05
C LEU A 454 19.63 9.31 10.95
N TYR A 455 18.43 9.06 10.42
CA TYR A 455 17.47 8.13 11.01
C TYR A 455 17.89 6.68 10.73
N GLY A 456 17.45 5.78 11.62
CA GLY A 456 17.62 4.33 11.50
C GLY A 456 16.84 3.69 10.36
#